data_AF-A0A958JES7-F1
#
_entry.id   AF-A0A958JES7-F1
#
_cell.length_a   1.000
_cell.length_b   1.000
_cell.length_c   1.000
_cell.angle_alpha   90.00
_cell.angle_beta   90.00
_cell.angle_gamma   90.00
#
_symmetry.space_group_name_H-M   'P 1'
#
loop_
_entity.id
_entity.type
_entity.pdbx_description
1 polymer ?
#
loop_
_entity_poly.entity_id
_entity_poly.type
_entity_poly.pdbx_seq_one_letter_code
_entity_poly.pdbx_strand_id
1 'polypeptide(L)'
;MYEAQKEANVAWLFQTEAFKVSPEDKPFSFTSGLLGPYFIATHYLCGGSEVAESILDAITEEAEDRAAFPQSICEVLHEAYARHD
;
A
#
# COMPACT_ATOMS: atom_id res chain seq x y z
N MET A 1 -15.00 -24.79 14.48
CA MET A 1 -14.36 -23.54 14.90
C MET A 1 -14.91 -22.46 14.01
N TYR A 2 -15.64 -21.50 14.58
CA TYR A 2 -16.23 -20.39 13.84
C TYR A 2 -15.11 -19.33 13.73
N GLU A 3 -14.58 -19.10 12.53
CA GLU A 3 -13.74 -17.93 12.27
C GLU A 3 -14.59 -16.70 12.61
N ALA A 4 -14.12 -15.88 13.54
CA ALA A 4 -14.74 -14.58 13.77
C ALA A 4 -14.62 -13.79 12.45
N GLN A 5 -15.73 -13.31 11.90
CA GLN A 5 -15.67 -12.32 10.83
C GLN A 5 -14.93 -11.09 11.38
N LYS A 6 -13.65 -10.94 11.04
CA LYS A 6 -12.90 -9.70 11.27
C LYS A 6 -13.64 -8.61 10.49
N GLU A 7 -14.38 -7.76 11.19
CA GLU A 7 -15.01 -6.60 10.56
C GLU A 7 -13.93 -5.74 9.92
N ALA A 8 -14.17 -5.30 8.69
CA ALA A 8 -13.24 -4.45 7.99
C ALA A 8 -13.11 -3.10 8.72
N ASN A 9 -11.89 -2.77 9.18
CA ASN A 9 -11.62 -1.49 9.80
C ASN A 9 -11.51 -0.38 8.74
N VAL A 10 -12.64 0.22 8.39
CA VAL A 10 -12.70 1.32 7.40
C VAL A 10 -11.85 2.52 7.83
N ALA A 11 -11.64 2.74 9.14
CA ALA A 11 -10.78 3.82 9.64
C ALA A 11 -9.32 3.66 9.15
N TRP A 12 -8.88 2.42 8.89
CA TRP A 12 -7.53 2.14 8.39
C TRP A 12 -7.25 2.81 7.04
N LEU A 13 -8.25 2.93 6.16
CA LEU A 13 -8.11 3.61 4.87
C LEU A 13 -7.71 5.08 5.02
N PHE A 14 -8.15 5.73 6.12
CA PHE A 14 -7.85 7.12 6.40
C PHE A 14 -6.55 7.27 7.18
N GLN A 15 -6.29 6.39 8.16
CA GLN A 15 -5.06 6.41 8.97
C GLN A 15 -3.81 6.19 8.12
N THR A 16 -3.92 5.37 7.08
CA THR A 16 -2.83 5.08 6.14
C THR A 16 -2.76 6.02 4.95
N GLU A 17 -3.69 6.96 4.84
CA GLU A 17 -3.86 7.81 3.65
C GLU A 17 -4.10 7.04 2.33
N ALA A 18 -4.48 5.77 2.42
CA ALA A 18 -4.76 4.93 1.26
C ALA A 18 -5.94 5.45 0.45
N PHE A 19 -6.92 6.10 1.09
CA PHE A 19 -8.06 6.70 0.41
C PHE A 19 -7.87 8.20 0.19
N LYS A 20 -7.97 8.64 -1.08
CA LYS A 20 -7.90 10.06 -1.44
C LYS A 20 -9.08 10.46 -2.31
N VAL A 21 -9.65 11.63 -2.03
CA VAL A 21 -10.78 12.24 -2.77
C VAL A 21 -10.26 13.47 -3.49
N SER A 22 -10.67 13.66 -4.74
CA SER A 22 -10.27 14.82 -5.52
C SER A 22 -11.14 16.05 -5.20
N PRO A 23 -10.62 17.27 -5.43
CA PRO A 23 -11.45 18.46 -5.54
C PRO A 23 -12.51 18.32 -6.65
N GLU A 24 -13.61 19.08 -6.54
CA GLU A 24 -14.75 19.04 -7.47
C GLU A 24 -14.36 19.27 -8.94
N ASP A 25 -13.43 20.18 -9.18
CA ASP A 25 -12.98 20.63 -10.50
C ASP A 25 -11.74 19.91 -11.01
N LYS A 26 -11.17 18.99 -10.22
CA LYS A 26 -9.88 18.34 -10.52
C LYS A 26 -9.90 16.84 -10.27
N PRO A 27 -10.72 16.06 -11.00
CA PRO A 27 -10.78 14.61 -10.85
C PRO A 27 -9.44 13.93 -11.12
N PHE A 28 -9.24 12.75 -10.54
CA PHE A 28 -8.07 11.92 -10.84
C PHE A 28 -8.21 11.26 -12.20
N SER A 29 -7.11 11.24 -12.97
CA SER A 29 -7.01 10.48 -14.20
C SER A 29 -6.45 9.09 -13.93
N PHE A 30 -7.20 8.06 -14.27
CA PHE A 30 -6.74 6.67 -14.21
C PHE A 30 -5.99 6.27 -15.47
N THR A 31 -5.12 5.26 -15.36
CA THR A 31 -4.36 4.71 -16.50
C THR A 31 -5.26 4.11 -17.58
N SER A 32 -6.51 3.78 -17.25
CA SER A 32 -7.56 3.38 -18.19
C SER A 32 -8.12 4.54 -19.04
N GLY A 33 -7.72 5.78 -18.75
CA GLY A 33 -8.29 6.99 -19.36
C GLY A 33 -9.59 7.46 -18.70
N LEU A 34 -10.07 6.77 -17.68
CA LEU A 34 -11.25 7.17 -16.90
C LEU A 34 -10.91 8.28 -15.90
N LEU A 35 -11.89 9.12 -15.60
CA LEU A 35 -11.82 10.12 -14.54
C LEU A 35 -12.59 9.65 -13.31
N GLY A 36 -12.00 9.82 -12.13
CA GLY A 36 -12.60 9.39 -10.87
C GLY A 36 -12.54 10.46 -9.77
N PRO A 37 -13.57 10.56 -8.91
CA PRO A 37 -13.59 11.50 -7.79
C PRO A 37 -12.75 11.03 -6.59
N TYR A 38 -12.25 9.79 -6.61
CA TYR A 38 -11.40 9.24 -5.56
C TYR A 38 -10.54 8.09 -6.10
N PHE A 39 -9.53 7.69 -5.34
CA PHE A 39 -8.83 6.42 -5.54
C PHE A 39 -8.47 5.77 -4.20
N ILE A 40 -8.11 4.48 -4.27
CA ILE A 40 -7.55 3.72 -3.14
C ILE A 40 -6.17 3.20 -3.56
N ALA A 41 -5.12 3.70 -2.92
CA ALA A 41 -3.76 3.18 -3.02
C ALA A 41 -3.59 2.02 -2.02
N THR A 42 -3.87 0.80 -2.47
CA THR A 42 -3.88 -0.39 -1.58
C THR A 42 -2.53 -0.70 -0.95
N HIS A 43 -1.43 -0.33 -1.60
CA HIS A 43 -0.09 -0.54 -1.05
C HIS A 43 0.17 0.28 0.23
N TYR A 44 -0.52 1.42 0.42
CA TYR A 44 -0.44 2.20 1.66
C TYR A 44 -1.09 1.49 2.85
N LEU A 45 -1.90 0.45 2.64
CA LEU A 45 -2.47 -0.35 3.74
C LEU A 45 -1.39 -1.09 4.54
N CYS A 46 -0.18 -1.20 4.01
CA CYS A 46 1.00 -1.78 4.66
C CYS A 46 1.71 -0.74 5.56
N GLY A 47 0.97 -0.08 6.44
CA GLY A 47 1.57 0.84 7.43
C GLY A 47 1.62 2.31 7.06
N GLY A 48 0.96 2.72 5.97
CA GLY A 48 0.88 4.11 5.53
C GLY A 48 1.73 4.42 4.31
N SER A 49 1.62 5.66 3.85
CA SER A 49 2.35 6.18 2.69
C SER A 49 3.87 6.04 2.84
N GLU A 50 4.43 6.49 3.96
CA GLU A 50 5.88 6.43 4.22
C GLU A 50 6.46 5.00 4.15
N VAL A 51 5.83 4.04 4.82
CA VAL A 51 6.27 2.64 4.81
C VAL A 51 6.16 2.07 3.40
N ALA A 52 5.05 2.32 2.72
CA ALA A 52 4.83 1.79 1.38
C ALA A 52 5.81 2.36 0.34
N GLU A 53 6.13 3.66 0.40
CA GLU A 53 7.15 4.25 -0.47
C GLU A 53 8.55 3.68 -0.14
N SER A 54 8.88 3.47 1.15
CA SER A 54 10.16 2.85 1.52
C SER A 54 10.33 1.42 1.00
N ILE A 55 9.23 0.66 0.91
CA ILE A 55 9.23 -0.68 0.31
C ILE A 55 9.44 -0.58 -1.21
N LEU A 56 8.82 0.39 -1.88
CA LEU A 56 9.01 0.61 -3.32
C LEU A 56 10.45 1.01 -3.65
N ASP A 57 11.06 1.84 -2.81
CA ASP A 57 12.48 2.20 -2.91
C ASP A 57 13.36 0.95 -2.75
N ALA A 58 13.12 0.13 -1.71
CA ALA A 58 13.84 -1.13 -1.51
C ALA A 58 13.69 -2.10 -2.70
N ILE A 59 12.48 -2.24 -3.27
CA ILE A 59 12.27 -3.05 -4.48
C ILE A 59 13.12 -2.53 -5.63
N THR A 60 13.21 -1.22 -5.79
CA THR A 60 13.96 -0.59 -6.89
C THR A 60 15.46 -0.80 -6.71
N GLU A 61 15.98 -0.60 -5.50
CA GLU A 61 17.40 -0.73 -5.18
C GLU A 61 17.87 -2.20 -5.21
N GLU A 62 17.11 -3.11 -4.60
CA GLU A 62 17.51 -4.50 -4.46
C GLU A 62 17.33 -5.31 -5.76
N ALA A 63 16.49 -4.85 -6.69
CA ALA A 63 16.28 -5.53 -7.97
C ALA A 63 17.53 -5.61 -8.86
N GLU A 64 18.58 -4.83 -8.55
CA GLU A 64 19.87 -4.91 -9.22
C GLU A 64 20.60 -6.24 -8.94
N ASP A 65 20.54 -6.76 -7.71
CA ASP A 65 21.06 -8.07 -7.34
C ASP A 65 19.93 -9.13 -7.35
N ARG A 66 19.68 -9.65 -8.55
CA ARG A 66 18.63 -10.67 -8.77
C ARG A 66 18.79 -11.95 -7.97
N ALA A 67 20.00 -12.28 -7.51
CA ALA A 67 20.24 -13.50 -6.74
C ALA A 67 19.84 -13.30 -5.28
N ALA A 68 20.15 -12.13 -4.71
CA ALA A 68 19.80 -11.76 -3.35
C ALA A 68 18.35 -11.27 -3.21
N PHE A 69 17.79 -10.68 -4.27
CA PHE A 69 16.50 -9.99 -4.26
C PHE A 69 15.36 -10.76 -3.59
N PRO A 70 15.12 -12.07 -3.84
CA PRO A 70 14.01 -12.77 -3.20
C PRO A 70 14.13 -12.81 -1.68
N GLN A 71 15.35 -12.94 -1.15
CA GLN A 71 15.58 -12.99 0.28
C GLN A 71 15.43 -11.59 0.90
N SER A 72 16.08 -10.59 0.34
CA SER A 72 16.10 -9.22 0.87
C SER A 72 14.68 -8.61 0.92
N ILE A 73 13.90 -8.77 -0.16
CA ILE A 73 12.53 -8.25 -0.18
C ILE A 73 11.60 -9.00 0.78
N CYS A 74 11.83 -10.30 1.02
CA CYS A 74 11.07 -11.05 2.01
C CYS A 74 11.33 -10.51 3.42
N GLU A 75 12.57 -10.16 3.76
CA GLU A 75 12.93 -9.59 5.06
C GLU A 75 12.24 -8.22 5.26
N VAL A 76 12.31 -7.33 4.26
CA VAL A 76 11.66 -6.01 4.28
C VAL A 76 10.15 -6.14 4.46
N LEU A 77 9.50 -7.00 3.66
CA LEU A 77 8.06 -7.20 3.75
C LEU A 77 7.67 -7.82 5.09
N HIS A 78 8.41 -8.81 5.57
CA HIS A 78 8.12 -9.45 6.85
C HIS A 78 8.15 -8.44 8.00
N GLU A 79 9.16 -7.56 8.04
CA GLU A 79 9.25 -6.50 9.04
C GLU A 79 8.09 -5.51 8.92
N ALA A 80 7.72 -5.10 7.70
CA ALA A 80 6.61 -4.18 7.48
C ALA A 80 5.27 -4.75 7.98
N TYR A 81 4.96 -6.02 7.67
CA TYR A 81 3.71 -6.65 8.12
C TYR A 81 3.70 -6.95 9.63
N ALA A 82 4.84 -7.33 10.22
CA ALA A 82 4.93 -7.65 11.65
C ALA A 82 4.67 -6.45 12.58
N ARG A 83 4.82 -5.21 12.09
CA ARG A 83 4.55 -3.98 12.86
C ARG A 83 3.05 -3.66 12.98
N HIS A 84 2.18 -4.35 12.25
CA HIS A 84 0.76 -4.02 12.10
C HIS A 84 -0.21 -5.20 12.39
N ASP A 85 0.30 -6.34 12.87
CA ASP A 85 -0.47 -7.45 13.48
C ASP A 85 -0.60 -7.26 15.01
#